data_AF-A0A6P0RFC2-F1
#
_entry.id   AF-A0A6P0RFC2-F1
#
_cell.length_a   1.000
_cell.length_b   1.000
_cell.length_c   1.000
_cell.angle_alpha   90.00
_cell.angle_beta   90.00
_cell.angle_gamma   90.00
#
_symmetry.space_group_name_H-M   'P 1'
#
loop_
_entity.id
_entity.type
_entity.pdbx_description
1 polymer ?
#
loop_
_entity_poly.entity_id
_entity_poly.type
_entity_poly.pdbx_seq_one_letter_code
_entity_poly.pdbx_strand_id
1 'polypeptide(L)'
;MQQEINFVTLDSGENIRVVEEGREGSTIFVRPLGENELDTGKTVKFDPEKEKLDITKPIYCATLHTTGEVGRKDDILTWVRVVPDGREGSTVYGRTLLPDEQDTGIAPQLRRGDKFVLRASKLVISVDSIDASVANKFEDGYANITNTVWTVLSVFPMLGGKTPPEKESRFLLAAARRLDASHGNLMILIDRFNELNSVDYGIRIRNLIYEIIGFVEVFIVAMNRALQMALQLEQHFSLNTRFPASVKNKLSAIKKIRDAYEHIEDRALGLVRGKPDPDALSVFDHKPFFDKGIVSYGKHELDINNEAIQLLIDTRNYLKEVASELVSDK
;
A
#
# COMPACT_ATOMS: atom_id res chain seq x y z
N MET A 1 33.86 -32.77 -20.82
CA MET A 1 34.63 -31.49 -20.73
C MET A 1 33.85 -30.57 -19.82
N GLN A 2 34.42 -30.08 -18.71
CA GLN A 2 33.67 -29.31 -17.73
C GLN A 2 33.25 -27.95 -18.29
N GLN A 3 31.95 -27.66 -18.24
CA GLN A 3 31.35 -26.38 -18.61
C GLN A 3 31.01 -25.57 -17.36
N GLU A 4 30.96 -24.25 -17.52
CA GLU A 4 30.50 -23.32 -16.49
C GLU A 4 29.31 -22.52 -17.02
N ILE A 5 28.23 -22.46 -16.24
CA ILE A 5 27.05 -21.67 -16.59
C ILE A 5 26.67 -20.72 -15.47
N ASN A 6 26.19 -19.55 -15.88
CA ASN A 6 25.74 -18.50 -14.97
C ASN A 6 24.28 -18.13 -15.26
N PHE A 7 23.82 -18.42 -16.48
CA PHE A 7 22.49 -18.12 -16.97
C PHE A 7 21.87 -19.35 -17.62
N VAL A 8 20.55 -19.44 -17.53
CA VAL A 8 19.77 -20.41 -18.29
C VAL A 8 18.66 -19.67 -19.04
N THR A 9 18.44 -20.06 -20.29
CA THR A 9 17.34 -19.54 -21.10
C THR A 9 16.07 -20.30 -20.77
N LEU A 10 15.04 -19.59 -20.30
CA LEU A 10 13.71 -20.13 -20.07
C LEU A 10 12.98 -20.39 -21.39
N ASP A 11 11.91 -21.18 -21.36
CA ASP A 11 11.04 -21.41 -22.53
C ASP A 11 10.43 -20.10 -23.09
N SER A 12 10.39 -19.04 -22.27
CA SER A 12 9.99 -17.68 -22.67
C SER A 12 11.05 -16.92 -23.48
N GLY A 13 12.26 -17.47 -23.62
CA GLY A 13 13.42 -16.81 -24.25
C GLY A 13 14.21 -15.89 -23.32
N GLU A 14 13.79 -15.75 -22.06
CA GLU A 14 14.47 -14.92 -21.06
C GLU A 14 15.70 -15.64 -20.48
N ASN A 15 16.82 -14.92 -20.37
CA ASN A 15 18.02 -15.43 -19.71
C ASN A 15 18.01 -15.06 -18.23
N ILE A 16 17.86 -16.06 -17.36
CA ILE A 16 17.85 -15.85 -15.92
C ILE A 16 19.19 -16.24 -15.29
N ARG A 17 19.67 -15.42 -14.34
CA ARG A 17 20.84 -15.74 -13.52
C ARG A 17 20.51 -16.94 -12.64
N VAL A 18 21.35 -17.97 -12.62
CA VAL A 18 21.15 -19.18 -11.83
C VAL A 18 22.30 -19.48 -10.88
N VAL A 19 21.97 -20.13 -9.76
CA VAL A 19 22.94 -20.67 -8.79
C VAL A 19 22.67 -22.15 -8.55
N GLU A 20 23.70 -22.88 -8.12
CA GLU A 20 23.58 -24.30 -7.78
C GLU A 20 22.75 -24.44 -6.49
N GLU A 21 21.63 -25.16 -6.58
CA GLU A 21 20.78 -25.50 -5.44
C GLU A 21 21.23 -26.83 -4.79
N GLY A 22 21.77 -27.75 -5.59
CA GLY A 22 22.38 -28.97 -5.09
C GLY A 22 22.56 -30.05 -6.16
N ARG A 23 23.10 -31.19 -5.76
CA ARG A 23 23.35 -32.34 -6.65
C ARG A 23 22.74 -33.61 -6.10
N GLU A 24 22.23 -34.44 -7.00
CA GLU A 24 21.75 -35.78 -6.68
C GLU A 24 22.06 -36.73 -7.83
N GLY A 25 22.94 -37.71 -7.58
CA GLY A 25 23.46 -38.60 -8.62
C GLY A 25 24.14 -37.80 -9.73
N SER A 26 23.67 -37.98 -10.97
CA SER A 26 24.12 -37.25 -12.16
C SER A 26 23.30 -35.98 -12.45
N THR A 27 22.40 -35.55 -11.56
CA THR A 27 21.60 -34.34 -11.78
C THR A 27 22.07 -33.20 -10.91
N ILE A 28 22.28 -32.03 -11.52
CA ILE A 28 22.57 -30.77 -10.84
C ILE A 28 21.32 -29.91 -10.92
N PHE A 29 20.80 -29.57 -9.75
CA PHE A 29 19.67 -28.69 -9.64
C PHE A 29 20.16 -27.25 -9.58
N VAL A 30 19.61 -26.44 -10.47
CA VAL A 30 19.85 -24.99 -10.50
C VAL A 30 18.57 -24.26 -10.15
N ARG A 31 18.71 -23.10 -9.51
CA ARG A 31 17.59 -22.21 -9.22
C ARG A 31 17.88 -20.79 -9.71
N PRO A 32 16.85 -19.99 -10.00
CA PRO A 32 17.03 -18.55 -10.19
C PRO A 32 17.71 -17.94 -8.95
N LEU A 33 18.58 -16.97 -9.18
CA LEU A 33 19.07 -16.09 -8.11
C LEU A 33 17.86 -15.33 -7.53
N GLY A 34 17.74 -15.30 -6.20
CA GLY A 34 16.64 -14.58 -5.54
C GLY A 34 16.71 -13.08 -5.82
N GLU A 35 15.55 -12.41 -5.85
CA GLU A 35 15.45 -10.97 -6.16
C GLU A 35 16.30 -10.08 -5.23
N ASN A 36 16.43 -10.47 -3.96
CA ASN A 36 17.23 -9.78 -2.94
C ASN A 36 18.51 -10.55 -2.56
N GLU A 37 18.86 -11.60 -3.31
CA GLU A 37 20.06 -12.37 -3.06
C GLU A 37 21.28 -11.69 -3.70
N LEU A 38 22.35 -11.52 -2.92
CA LEU A 38 23.59 -10.93 -3.43
C LEU A 38 24.22 -11.85 -4.48
N ASP A 39 24.36 -11.37 -5.72
CA ASP A 39 25.10 -12.11 -6.75
C ASP A 39 26.60 -12.09 -6.45
N THR A 40 27.13 -13.22 -6.00
CA THR A 40 28.56 -13.38 -5.73
C THR A 40 29.37 -13.71 -7.00
N GLY A 41 28.76 -13.72 -8.18
CA GLY A 41 29.41 -14.07 -9.45
C GLY A 41 29.79 -15.56 -9.59
N LYS A 42 29.28 -16.43 -8.71
CA LYS A 42 29.60 -17.86 -8.72
C LYS A 42 28.98 -18.57 -9.92
N THR A 43 29.77 -19.41 -10.59
CA THR A 43 29.37 -20.20 -11.75
C THR A 43 28.99 -21.62 -11.34
N VAL A 44 28.02 -22.24 -12.02
CA VAL A 44 27.67 -23.65 -11.82
C VAL A 44 28.53 -24.48 -12.77
N LYS A 45 29.36 -25.36 -12.22
CA LYS A 45 30.27 -26.20 -13.01
C LYS A 45 29.68 -27.58 -13.24
N PHE A 46 29.63 -28.07 -14.48
CA PHE A 46 29.10 -29.41 -14.76
C PHE A 46 29.75 -30.08 -15.98
N ASP A 47 29.71 -31.41 -16.03
CA ASP A 47 30.16 -32.19 -17.19
C ASP A 47 28.95 -32.68 -18.00
N PRO A 48 28.60 -32.07 -19.15
CA PRO A 48 27.38 -32.37 -19.89
C PRO A 48 27.30 -33.81 -20.42
N GLU A 49 28.43 -34.52 -20.49
CA GLU A 49 28.48 -35.93 -20.88
C GLU A 49 28.07 -36.88 -19.75
N LYS A 50 28.14 -36.42 -18.49
CA LYS A 50 27.89 -37.23 -17.29
C LYS A 50 26.79 -36.69 -16.41
N GLU A 51 26.51 -35.40 -16.50
CA GLU A 51 25.63 -34.66 -15.64
C GLU A 51 24.56 -33.93 -16.44
N LYS A 52 23.36 -33.87 -15.88
CA LYS A 52 22.22 -33.13 -16.43
C LYS A 52 21.88 -31.97 -15.52
N LEU A 53 21.57 -30.82 -16.13
CA LEU A 53 20.98 -29.68 -15.43
C LEU A 53 19.47 -29.83 -15.35
N ASP A 54 18.90 -29.55 -14.19
CA ASP A 54 17.46 -29.44 -14.01
C ASP A 54 17.11 -28.15 -13.24
N ILE A 55 16.13 -27.41 -13.74
CA ILE A 55 15.75 -26.13 -13.18
C ILE A 55 14.64 -26.36 -12.16
N THR A 56 14.90 -25.92 -10.93
CA THR A 56 13.90 -25.95 -9.87
C THR A 56 12.87 -24.83 -10.03
N LYS A 57 11.67 -25.07 -9.53
CA LYS A 57 10.57 -24.10 -9.53
C LYS A 57 10.40 -23.49 -8.14
N PRO A 58 10.59 -22.18 -7.98
CA PRO A 58 10.39 -21.50 -6.70
C PRO A 58 8.89 -21.37 -6.36
N ILE A 59 8.55 -21.47 -5.07
CA ILE A 59 7.24 -21.07 -4.53
C ILE A 59 7.40 -19.78 -3.73
N TYR A 60 7.23 -18.63 -4.38
CA TYR A 60 7.47 -17.34 -3.72
C TYR A 60 6.39 -16.96 -2.72
N CYS A 61 5.14 -17.28 -3.02
CA CYS A 61 4.01 -16.86 -2.20
C CYS A 61 2.92 -17.93 -2.14
N ALA A 62 2.08 -17.81 -1.12
CA ALA A 62 0.79 -18.49 -1.04
C ALA A 62 -0.30 -17.42 -1.16
N THR A 63 -1.18 -17.57 -2.14
CA THR A 63 -2.31 -16.67 -2.38
C THR A 63 -3.55 -17.15 -1.65
N LEU A 64 -4.33 -16.20 -1.13
CA LEU A 64 -5.66 -16.45 -0.61
C LEU A 64 -6.69 -15.94 -1.62
N HIS A 65 -7.71 -16.75 -1.87
CA HIS A 65 -8.71 -16.49 -2.89
C HIS A 65 -10.11 -16.37 -2.27
N THR A 66 -11.00 -15.64 -2.93
CA THR A 66 -12.43 -15.65 -2.57
C THR A 66 -13.14 -16.92 -3.03
N THR A 67 -12.58 -17.63 -4.02
CA THR A 67 -13.15 -18.87 -4.56
C THR A 67 -12.17 -20.04 -4.40
N GLY A 68 -12.68 -21.27 -4.56
CA GLY A 68 -11.85 -22.48 -4.58
C GLY A 68 -11.23 -22.79 -5.95
N GLU A 69 -11.39 -21.91 -6.94
CA GLU A 69 -10.93 -22.14 -8.31
C GLU A 69 -9.41 -21.95 -8.43
N VAL A 70 -8.70 -23.03 -8.79
CA VAL A 70 -7.23 -23.01 -8.88
C VAL A 70 -6.77 -22.23 -10.11
N GLY A 71 -5.83 -21.31 -9.92
CA GLY A 71 -5.19 -20.56 -11.01
C GLY A 71 -5.93 -19.28 -11.42
N ARG A 72 -7.04 -18.98 -10.75
CA ARG A 72 -7.77 -17.73 -10.93
C ARG A 72 -6.99 -16.56 -10.33
N LYS A 73 -6.95 -15.42 -11.03
CA LYS A 73 -6.13 -14.25 -10.65
C LYS A 73 -6.95 -13.06 -10.20
N ASP A 74 -8.17 -12.91 -10.71
CA ASP A 74 -9.10 -11.82 -10.40
C ASP A 74 -9.72 -11.93 -9.00
N ASP A 75 -9.58 -13.08 -8.35
CA ASP A 75 -10.22 -13.38 -7.07
C ASP A 75 -9.22 -13.48 -5.89
N ILE A 76 -7.96 -13.11 -6.14
CA ILE A 76 -6.90 -13.05 -5.13
C ILE A 76 -7.19 -11.91 -4.15
N LEU A 77 -7.31 -12.27 -2.87
CA LEU A 77 -7.55 -11.35 -1.76
C LEU A 77 -6.26 -10.73 -1.22
N THR A 78 -5.24 -11.57 -1.09
CA THR A 78 -3.94 -11.27 -0.49
C THR A 78 -2.98 -12.40 -0.83
N TRP A 79 -1.69 -12.17 -0.62
CA TRP A 79 -0.67 -13.19 -0.69
C TRP A 79 0.28 -13.05 0.49
N VAL A 80 0.85 -14.16 0.93
CA VAL A 80 1.89 -14.17 1.95
C VAL A 80 3.19 -14.73 1.37
N ARG A 81 4.31 -14.11 1.75
CA ARG A 81 5.65 -14.54 1.34
C ARG A 81 5.97 -15.90 1.96
N VAL A 82 6.42 -16.85 1.15
CA VAL A 82 6.77 -18.21 1.57
C VAL A 82 8.28 -18.43 1.53
N VAL A 83 8.86 -18.84 2.65
CA VAL A 83 10.29 -19.16 2.78
C VAL A 83 10.51 -20.65 3.06
N PRO A 84 11.70 -21.21 2.75
CA PRO A 84 12.01 -22.62 3.04
C PRO A 84 11.86 -22.99 4.52
N ASP A 85 11.30 -24.18 4.79
CA ASP A 85 11.18 -24.79 6.13
C ASP A 85 11.71 -26.24 6.16
N GLY A 86 12.63 -26.55 5.24
CA GLY A 86 13.29 -27.85 5.12
C GLY A 86 12.76 -28.75 4.01
N ARG A 87 13.37 -29.92 3.86
CA ARG A 87 13.04 -30.95 2.88
C ARG A 87 13.18 -32.34 3.52
N GLU A 88 12.23 -33.23 3.25
CA GLU A 88 12.29 -34.65 3.60
C GLU A 88 11.98 -35.47 2.34
N GLY A 89 13.02 -36.04 1.73
CA GLY A 89 12.91 -36.74 0.44
C GLY A 89 12.35 -35.83 -0.66
N SER A 90 11.24 -36.22 -1.26
CA SER A 90 10.50 -35.45 -2.27
C SER A 90 9.49 -34.46 -1.69
N THR A 91 9.40 -34.33 -0.36
CA THR A 91 8.53 -33.33 0.27
C THR A 91 9.32 -32.09 0.62
N VAL A 92 8.91 -30.95 0.07
CA VAL A 92 9.49 -29.62 0.33
C VAL A 92 8.54 -28.86 1.24
N TYR A 93 9.05 -28.41 2.38
CA TYR A 93 8.27 -27.66 3.36
C TYR A 93 8.51 -26.16 3.19
N GLY A 94 7.42 -25.40 3.29
CA GLY A 94 7.45 -23.95 3.36
C GLY A 94 6.74 -23.42 4.60
N ARG A 95 7.09 -22.20 4.97
CA ARG A 95 6.42 -21.40 6.01
C ARG A 95 6.26 -19.96 5.54
N THR A 96 5.36 -19.21 6.17
CA THR A 96 5.30 -17.77 5.94
C THR A 96 6.56 -17.09 6.50
N LEU A 97 7.04 -16.06 5.79
CA LEU A 97 8.05 -15.13 6.29
C LEU A 97 7.51 -14.43 7.54
N LEU A 98 8.28 -14.39 8.62
CA LEU A 98 7.84 -13.69 9.83
C LEU A 98 7.91 -12.16 9.64
N PRO A 99 7.07 -11.36 10.33
CA PRO A 99 7.05 -9.90 10.16
C PRO A 99 8.41 -9.21 10.39
N ASP A 100 9.19 -9.69 11.36
CA ASP A 100 10.51 -9.13 11.71
C ASP A 100 11.68 -9.87 11.03
N GLU A 101 11.39 -10.83 10.15
CA GLU A 101 12.40 -11.58 9.41
C GLU A 101 12.74 -10.86 8.10
N GLN A 102 14.03 -10.61 7.89
CA GLN A 102 14.51 -10.05 6.63
C GLN A 102 14.25 -11.02 5.47
N ASP A 103 13.56 -10.56 4.42
CA ASP A 103 13.39 -11.37 3.21
C ASP A 103 14.71 -11.44 2.43
N THR A 104 15.30 -12.64 2.41
CA THR A 104 16.53 -12.93 1.66
C THR A 104 16.27 -13.15 0.17
N GLY A 105 15.01 -13.16 -0.27
CA GLY A 105 14.61 -13.49 -1.64
C GLY A 105 14.61 -14.99 -1.93
N ILE A 106 15.02 -15.84 -0.98
CA ILE A 106 15.08 -17.30 -1.16
C ILE A 106 13.68 -17.90 -0.95
N ALA A 107 13.22 -18.67 -1.93
CA ALA A 107 11.95 -19.41 -1.90
C ALA A 107 12.20 -20.92 -1.80
N PRO A 108 11.24 -21.73 -1.29
CA PRO A 108 11.28 -23.18 -1.44
C PRO A 108 11.41 -23.58 -2.90
N GLN A 109 12.36 -24.46 -3.19
CA GLN A 109 12.67 -24.92 -4.54
C GLN A 109 12.10 -26.32 -4.79
N LEU A 110 11.17 -26.42 -5.74
CA LEU A 110 10.56 -27.66 -6.17
C LEU A 110 11.30 -28.24 -7.37
N ARG A 111 11.75 -29.47 -7.22
CA ARG A 111 12.19 -30.34 -8.31
C ARG A 111 10.98 -31.00 -8.94
N ARG A 112 11.16 -31.54 -10.15
CA ARG A 112 10.09 -32.29 -10.82
C ARG A 112 9.67 -33.49 -9.95
N GLY A 113 8.38 -33.57 -9.64
CA GLY A 113 7.81 -34.63 -8.81
C GLY A 113 7.83 -34.35 -7.30
N ASP A 114 8.40 -33.24 -6.86
CA ASP A 114 8.29 -32.85 -5.45
C ASP A 114 6.85 -32.49 -5.07
N LYS A 115 6.51 -32.75 -3.81
CA LYS A 115 5.30 -32.28 -3.15
C LYS A 115 5.63 -31.06 -2.29
N PHE A 116 4.90 -29.97 -2.48
CA PHE A 116 4.98 -28.82 -1.59
C PHE A 116 3.98 -28.97 -0.43
N VAL A 117 4.44 -28.66 0.78
CA VAL A 117 3.59 -28.65 1.99
C VAL A 117 3.86 -27.40 2.80
N LEU A 118 2.81 -26.63 3.09
CA LEU A 118 2.85 -25.65 4.16
C LEU A 118 2.68 -26.39 5.48
N ARG A 119 3.69 -26.34 6.34
CA ARG A 119 3.65 -27.06 7.62
C ARG A 119 2.51 -26.50 8.48
N ALA A 120 1.81 -27.37 9.21
CA ALA A 120 0.75 -26.95 10.11
C ALA A 120 1.24 -25.86 11.07
N SER A 121 0.39 -24.85 11.30
CA SER A 121 0.72 -23.66 12.12
C SER A 121 1.90 -22.82 11.60
N LYS A 122 2.39 -23.05 10.37
CA LYS A 122 3.43 -22.23 9.74
C LYS A 122 2.90 -21.28 8.66
N LEU A 123 1.61 -21.38 8.34
CA LEU A 123 0.88 -20.35 7.59
C LEU A 123 0.39 -19.30 8.59
N VAL A 124 1.04 -18.14 8.60
CA VAL A 124 0.67 -17.01 9.44
C VAL A 124 0.15 -15.90 8.53
N ILE A 125 -1.08 -15.45 8.76
CA ILE A 125 -1.67 -14.29 8.09
C ILE A 125 -1.87 -13.23 9.17
N SER A 126 -1.23 -12.07 8.97
CA SER A 126 -1.35 -10.90 9.84
C SER A 126 -1.93 -9.73 9.05
N VAL A 127 -2.49 -8.75 9.76
CA VAL A 127 -2.95 -7.49 9.15
C VAL A 127 -1.81 -6.80 8.40
N ASP A 128 -0.60 -6.79 8.95
CA ASP A 128 0.57 -6.19 8.28
C ASP A 128 1.00 -6.96 7.03
N SER A 129 0.92 -8.30 7.03
CA SER A 129 1.19 -9.08 5.82
C SER A 129 0.15 -8.82 4.72
N ILE A 130 -1.13 -8.67 5.10
CA ILE A 130 -2.18 -8.29 4.14
C ILE A 130 -1.87 -6.91 3.60
N ASP A 131 -1.61 -5.94 4.48
CA ASP A 131 -1.32 -4.57 4.11
C ASP A 131 -0.13 -4.50 3.14
N ALA A 132 0.97 -5.18 3.45
CA ALA A 132 2.14 -5.26 2.58
C ALA A 132 1.84 -5.90 1.22
N SER A 133 0.92 -6.88 1.17
CA SER A 133 0.58 -7.61 -0.07
C SER A 133 -0.32 -6.82 -1.03
N VAL A 134 -1.11 -5.87 -0.51
CA VAL A 134 -2.11 -5.11 -1.29
C VAL A 134 -1.77 -3.63 -1.44
N ALA A 135 -0.84 -3.12 -0.62
CA ALA A 135 -0.41 -1.74 -0.65
C ALA A 135 0.44 -1.45 -1.89
N ASN A 136 -0.17 -0.82 -2.90
CA ASN A 136 0.58 -0.05 -3.88
C ASN A 136 1.07 1.21 -3.17
N LYS A 137 2.34 1.20 -2.74
CA LYS A 137 2.97 2.36 -2.12
C LYS A 137 3.24 3.41 -3.21
N PHE A 138 2.64 4.58 -3.03
CA PHE A 138 2.98 5.76 -3.79
C PHE A 138 4.35 6.29 -3.33
N GLU A 139 5.01 7.11 -4.16
CA GLU A 139 6.32 7.68 -3.84
C GLU A 139 6.30 8.54 -2.56
N ASP A 140 5.14 9.07 -2.20
CA ASP A 140 4.91 9.86 -0.99
C ASP A 140 4.76 9.02 0.29
N GLY A 141 4.86 7.69 0.18
CA GLY A 141 4.75 6.76 1.30
C GLY A 141 3.32 6.39 1.70
N TYR A 142 2.29 7.01 1.11
CA TYR A 142 0.92 6.56 1.28
C TYR A 142 0.68 5.26 0.50
N ALA A 143 -0.26 4.46 0.97
CA ALA A 143 -0.79 3.33 0.23
C ALA A 143 -2.28 3.21 0.50
N ASN A 144 -3.04 2.80 -0.52
CA ASN A 144 -4.48 2.64 -0.33
C ASN A 144 -4.78 1.62 0.79
N ILE A 145 -5.74 1.94 1.66
CA ILE A 145 -6.07 1.14 2.85
C ILE A 145 -7.42 0.41 2.72
N THR A 146 -8.26 0.81 1.78
CA THR A 146 -9.60 0.22 1.59
C THR A 146 -9.52 -1.28 1.34
N ASN A 147 -8.60 -1.72 0.47
CA ASN A 147 -8.46 -3.15 0.18
C ASN A 147 -7.93 -3.92 1.40
N THR A 148 -6.94 -3.38 2.12
CA THR A 148 -6.46 -3.96 3.38
C THR A 148 -7.60 -4.15 4.37
N VAL A 149 -8.37 -3.09 4.65
CA VAL A 149 -9.51 -3.13 5.58
C VAL A 149 -10.54 -4.15 5.13
N TRP A 150 -10.90 -4.17 3.85
CA TRP A 150 -11.89 -5.11 3.33
C TRP A 150 -11.41 -6.56 3.45
N THR A 151 -10.16 -6.83 3.07
CA THR A 151 -9.57 -8.16 3.19
C THR A 151 -9.50 -8.61 4.64
N VAL A 152 -9.08 -7.75 5.58
CA VAL A 152 -9.03 -8.08 7.02
C VAL A 152 -10.41 -8.43 7.55
N LEU A 153 -11.42 -7.60 7.29
CA LEU A 153 -12.80 -7.83 7.76
C LEU A 153 -13.45 -9.07 7.13
N SER A 154 -13.01 -9.48 5.94
CA SER A 154 -13.56 -10.64 5.22
C SER A 154 -12.85 -11.95 5.59
N VAL A 155 -11.53 -11.91 5.75
CA VAL A 155 -10.68 -13.11 5.91
C VAL A 155 -10.58 -13.55 7.36
N PHE A 156 -10.36 -12.64 8.30
CA PHE A 156 -10.11 -13.03 9.69
C PHE A 156 -11.26 -13.80 10.33
N PRO A 157 -12.54 -13.46 10.10
CA PRO A 157 -13.66 -14.27 10.59
C PRO A 157 -13.63 -15.72 10.08
N MET A 158 -13.15 -15.96 8.85
CA MET A 158 -13.02 -17.30 8.29
C MET A 158 -11.86 -18.11 8.89
N LEU A 159 -10.88 -17.41 9.47
CA LEU A 159 -9.71 -18.00 10.12
C LEU A 159 -9.90 -18.17 11.65
N GLY A 160 -11.13 -18.06 12.13
CA GLY A 160 -11.46 -18.18 13.56
C GLY A 160 -11.33 -16.88 14.36
N GLY A 161 -11.08 -15.75 13.69
CA GLY A 161 -11.12 -14.43 14.30
C GLY A 161 -12.55 -13.98 14.61
N LYS A 162 -12.67 -12.89 15.38
CA LYS A 162 -13.97 -12.33 15.74
C LYS A 162 -14.68 -11.79 14.51
N THR A 163 -15.98 -12.11 14.38
CA THR A 163 -16.83 -11.45 13.38
C THR A 163 -17.17 -10.03 13.86
N PRO A 164 -16.71 -8.98 13.18
CA PRO A 164 -17.02 -7.61 13.56
C PRO A 164 -18.50 -7.31 13.29
N PRO A 165 -19.18 -6.52 14.14
CA PRO A 165 -20.57 -6.20 13.88
C PRO A 165 -20.72 -5.34 12.61
N GLU A 166 -21.83 -5.53 11.91
CA GLU A 166 -21.99 -5.06 10.52
C GLU A 166 -21.88 -3.53 10.40
N LYS A 167 -22.37 -2.80 11.40
CA LYS A 167 -22.37 -1.33 11.40
C LYS A 167 -20.93 -0.79 11.44
N GLU A 168 -20.09 -1.37 12.28
CA GLU A 168 -18.68 -1.07 12.48
C GLU A 168 -17.92 -1.34 11.19
N SER A 169 -18.14 -2.52 10.59
CA SER A 169 -17.52 -2.93 9.31
C SER A 169 -17.86 -1.97 8.17
N ARG A 170 -19.16 -1.65 7.98
CA ARG A 170 -19.61 -0.70 6.95
C ARG A 170 -19.04 0.70 7.17
N PHE A 171 -19.00 1.15 8.43
CA PHE A 171 -18.49 2.48 8.76
C PHE A 171 -16.98 2.58 8.53
N LEU A 172 -16.20 1.58 8.97
CA LEU A 172 -14.76 1.52 8.77
C LEU A 172 -14.39 1.46 7.28
N LEU A 173 -15.09 0.64 6.48
CA LEU A 173 -14.90 0.58 5.04
C LEU A 173 -15.20 1.92 4.35
N ALA A 174 -16.26 2.60 4.77
CA ALA A 174 -16.60 3.90 4.23
C ALA A 174 -15.56 4.98 4.61
N ALA A 175 -14.99 4.92 5.82
CA ALA A 175 -13.90 5.79 6.24
C ALA A 175 -12.63 5.55 5.41
N ALA A 176 -12.23 4.29 5.24
CA ALA A 176 -11.08 3.88 4.42
C ALA A 176 -11.21 4.36 2.97
N ARG A 177 -12.36 4.11 2.33
CA ARG A 177 -12.63 4.55 0.96
C ARG A 177 -12.56 6.07 0.79
N ARG A 178 -13.04 6.83 1.79
CA ARG A 178 -12.95 8.29 1.76
C ARG A 178 -11.51 8.77 1.90
N LEU A 179 -10.71 8.10 2.72
CA LEU A 179 -9.30 8.43 2.88
C LEU A 179 -8.53 8.21 1.58
N ASP A 180 -8.71 7.05 0.95
CA ASP A 180 -8.08 6.74 -0.35
C ASP A 180 -8.55 7.70 -1.45
N ALA A 181 -9.85 8.06 -1.48
CA ALA A 181 -10.35 9.06 -2.42
C ALA A 181 -9.78 10.46 -2.16
N SER A 182 -9.53 10.83 -0.90
CA SER A 182 -8.87 12.08 -0.56
C SER A 182 -7.42 12.10 -1.04
N HIS A 183 -6.68 11.02 -0.84
CA HIS A 183 -5.31 10.88 -1.34
C HIS A 183 -5.26 10.92 -2.88
N GLY A 184 -6.19 10.23 -3.55
CA GLY A 184 -6.30 10.30 -5.02
C GLY A 184 -6.51 11.73 -5.54
N ASN A 185 -7.28 12.57 -4.85
CA ASN A 185 -7.41 13.98 -5.22
C ASN A 185 -6.12 14.78 -5.01
N LEU A 186 -5.31 14.44 -4.00
CA LEU A 186 -3.99 15.02 -3.81
C LEU A 186 -3.05 14.66 -4.96
N MET A 187 -3.06 13.41 -5.42
CA MET A 187 -2.22 12.98 -6.54
C MET A 187 -2.59 13.73 -7.83
N ILE A 188 -3.89 13.90 -8.11
CA ILE A 188 -4.35 14.71 -9.26
C ILE A 188 -3.86 16.16 -9.13
N LEU A 189 -3.89 16.74 -7.93
CA LEU A 189 -3.39 18.08 -7.68
C LEU A 189 -1.87 18.19 -7.96
N ILE A 190 -1.09 17.23 -7.46
CA ILE A 190 0.36 17.17 -7.68
C ILE A 190 0.69 17.01 -9.17
N ASP A 191 -0.06 16.17 -9.89
CA ASP A 191 0.11 15.99 -11.34
C ASP A 191 -0.12 17.31 -12.10
N ARG A 192 -1.13 18.10 -11.72
CA ARG A 192 -1.40 19.40 -12.34
C ARG A 192 -0.32 20.44 -12.02
N PHE A 193 0.25 20.39 -10.82
CA PHE A 193 1.42 21.20 -10.49
C PHE A 193 2.64 20.83 -11.33
N ASN A 194 2.90 19.54 -11.50
CA ASN A 194 4.01 19.07 -12.33
C ASN A 194 3.82 19.50 -13.79
N GLU A 195 2.58 19.46 -14.28
CA GLU A 195 2.23 19.96 -15.61
C GLU A 195 2.53 21.46 -15.78
N LEU A 196 2.30 22.28 -14.75
CA LEU A 196 2.58 23.72 -14.79
C LEU A 196 4.03 24.04 -15.16
N ASN A 197 4.99 23.19 -14.74
CA ASN A 197 6.42 23.35 -15.04
C ASN A 197 6.79 23.00 -16.50
N SER A 198 5.89 22.34 -17.23
CA SER A 198 6.12 21.88 -18.60
C SER A 198 5.51 22.79 -19.67
N VAL A 199 4.70 23.77 -19.26
CA VAL A 199 3.95 24.66 -20.17
C VAL A 199 4.68 25.97 -20.36
N ASP A 200 4.84 26.39 -21.62
CA ASP A 200 5.54 27.62 -22.01
C ASP A 200 4.61 28.74 -22.54
N TYR A 201 3.30 28.49 -22.68
CA TYR A 201 2.35 29.45 -23.23
C TYR A 201 1.37 30.02 -22.20
N GLY A 202 1.32 31.36 -22.11
CA GLY A 202 0.66 32.08 -21.03
C GLY A 202 -0.85 31.84 -20.85
N ILE A 203 -1.61 31.51 -21.89
CA ILE A 203 -3.04 31.16 -21.74
C ILE A 203 -3.19 29.83 -21.01
N ARG A 204 -2.39 28.81 -21.36
CA ARG A 204 -2.45 27.50 -20.72
C ARG A 204 -1.99 27.58 -19.26
N ILE A 205 -0.93 28.35 -18.99
CA ILE A 205 -0.47 28.62 -17.61
C ILE A 205 -1.62 29.17 -16.76
N ARG A 206 -2.36 30.17 -17.25
CA ARG A 206 -3.50 30.73 -16.49
C ARG A 206 -4.63 29.73 -16.29
N ASN A 207 -4.97 28.94 -17.31
CA ASN A 207 -5.99 27.90 -17.18
C ASN A 207 -5.58 26.85 -16.12
N LEU A 208 -4.32 26.41 -16.16
CA LEU A 208 -3.77 25.48 -15.17
C LEU A 208 -3.82 26.05 -13.75
N ILE A 209 -3.49 27.32 -13.56
CA ILE A 209 -3.60 27.97 -12.24
C ILE A 209 -5.02 27.85 -11.68
N TYR A 210 -6.04 28.15 -12.49
CA TYR A 210 -7.44 28.01 -12.04
C TYR A 210 -7.85 26.54 -11.82
N GLU A 211 -7.39 25.62 -12.66
CA GLU A 211 -7.61 24.18 -12.46
C GLU A 211 -7.00 23.71 -11.14
N ILE A 212 -5.75 24.08 -10.85
CA ILE A 212 -5.04 23.72 -9.62
C ILE A 212 -5.78 24.27 -8.40
N ILE A 213 -6.22 25.54 -8.42
CA ILE A 213 -7.01 26.11 -7.33
C ILE A 213 -8.31 25.30 -7.11
N GLY A 214 -9.03 24.96 -8.17
CA GLY A 214 -10.22 24.11 -8.07
C GLY A 214 -9.92 22.72 -7.49
N PHE A 215 -8.78 22.11 -7.82
CA PHE A 215 -8.37 20.84 -7.24
C PHE A 215 -8.00 20.96 -5.75
N VAL A 216 -7.41 22.07 -5.31
CA VAL A 216 -7.18 22.35 -3.88
C VAL A 216 -8.50 22.34 -3.11
N GLU A 217 -9.53 23.01 -3.64
CA GLU A 217 -10.85 23.06 -3.00
C GLU A 217 -11.42 21.66 -2.79
N VAL A 218 -11.43 20.86 -3.85
CA VAL A 218 -11.93 19.47 -3.83
C VAL A 218 -11.13 18.61 -2.85
N PHE A 219 -9.80 18.72 -2.89
CA PHE A 219 -8.90 17.98 -2.01
C PHE A 219 -9.15 18.32 -0.53
N ILE A 220 -9.17 19.60 -0.18
CA ILE A 220 -9.37 20.05 1.21
C ILE A 220 -10.73 19.60 1.75
N VAL A 221 -11.78 19.67 0.92
CA VAL A 221 -13.11 19.15 1.28
C VAL A 221 -13.07 17.64 1.51
N ALA A 222 -12.50 16.88 0.57
CA ALA A 222 -12.40 15.42 0.67
C ALA A 222 -11.59 15.01 1.91
N MET A 223 -10.45 15.64 2.16
CA MET A 223 -9.57 15.40 3.30
C MET A 223 -10.28 15.66 4.61
N ASN A 224 -10.89 16.83 4.79
CA ASN A 224 -11.63 17.13 6.01
C ASN A 224 -12.75 16.08 6.25
N ARG A 225 -13.49 15.67 5.22
CA ARG A 225 -14.56 14.67 5.35
C ARG A 225 -14.02 13.28 5.69
N ALA A 226 -12.86 12.89 5.15
CA ALA A 226 -12.20 11.64 5.48
C ALA A 226 -11.71 11.63 6.93
N LEU A 227 -10.98 12.66 7.35
CA LEU A 227 -10.45 12.78 8.72
C LEU A 227 -11.55 12.85 9.79
N GLN A 228 -12.62 13.60 9.52
CA GLN A 228 -13.78 13.68 10.43
C GLN A 228 -14.48 12.32 10.56
N MET A 229 -14.64 11.58 9.45
CA MET A 229 -15.25 10.26 9.49
C MET A 229 -14.35 9.25 10.23
N ALA A 230 -13.03 9.34 10.08
CA ALA A 230 -12.10 8.51 10.84
C ALA A 230 -12.18 8.81 12.35
N LEU A 231 -12.21 10.09 12.75
CA LEU A 231 -12.40 10.50 14.14
C LEU A 231 -13.72 9.98 14.74
N GLN A 232 -14.78 9.91 13.93
CA GLN A 232 -16.08 9.41 14.35
C GLN A 232 -16.08 7.93 14.75
N LEU A 233 -15.09 7.12 14.31
CA LEU A 233 -14.96 5.73 14.78
C LEU A 233 -14.78 5.65 16.30
N GLU A 234 -13.87 6.45 16.88
CA GLU A 234 -13.64 6.50 18.33
C GLU A 234 -14.87 7.06 19.08
N GLN A 235 -15.65 7.93 18.44
CA GLN A 235 -16.82 8.58 19.07
C GLN A 235 -18.06 7.69 19.10
N HIS A 236 -18.24 6.84 18.08
CA HIS A 236 -19.45 6.04 17.90
C HIS A 236 -19.29 4.58 18.34
N PHE A 237 -18.06 4.08 18.50
CA PHE A 237 -17.78 2.69 18.80
C PHE A 237 -16.84 2.56 20.00
N SER A 238 -16.98 1.47 20.76
CA SER A 238 -16.14 1.18 21.93
C SER A 238 -14.79 0.59 21.50
N LEU A 239 -13.93 1.44 20.94
CA LEU A 239 -12.57 1.13 20.47
C LEU A 239 -11.52 1.50 21.52
N ASN A 240 -10.46 0.70 21.61
CA ASN A 240 -9.26 0.97 22.40
C ASN A 240 -8.25 1.80 21.60
N THR A 241 -8.19 1.58 20.29
CA THR A 241 -7.34 2.34 19.37
C THR A 241 -7.75 3.82 19.38
N ARG A 242 -6.81 4.71 19.67
CA ARG A 242 -7.05 6.16 19.80
C ARG A 242 -6.82 6.88 18.49
N PHE A 243 -7.67 7.86 18.19
CA PHE A 243 -7.45 8.69 17.02
C PHE A 243 -6.14 9.51 17.15
N PRO A 244 -5.28 9.58 16.12
CA PRO A 244 -3.97 10.23 16.21
C PRO A 244 -4.07 11.69 16.66
N ALA A 245 -3.29 12.06 17.67
CA ALA A 245 -3.28 13.40 18.22
C ALA A 245 -2.80 14.45 17.21
N SER A 246 -1.82 14.11 16.37
CA SER A 246 -1.34 14.91 15.24
C SER A 246 -2.49 15.37 14.36
N VAL A 247 -3.33 14.41 13.95
CA VAL A 247 -4.50 14.66 13.10
C VAL A 247 -5.57 15.46 13.82
N LYS A 248 -5.89 15.07 15.05
CA LYS A 248 -6.91 15.74 15.87
C LYS A 248 -6.61 17.22 16.08
N ASN A 249 -5.35 17.56 16.34
CA ASN A 249 -4.91 18.93 16.60
C ASN A 249 -5.06 19.83 15.37
N LYS A 250 -4.83 19.29 14.17
CA LYS A 250 -4.93 20.05 12.92
C LYS A 250 -6.34 20.15 12.35
N LEU A 251 -7.23 19.23 12.74
CA LEU A 251 -8.57 19.10 12.19
C LEU A 251 -9.40 20.39 12.27
N SER A 252 -9.23 21.19 13.33
CA SER A 252 -9.93 22.48 13.46
C SER A 252 -9.48 23.51 12.42
N ALA A 253 -8.19 23.56 12.10
CA ALA A 253 -7.62 24.45 11.10
C ALA A 253 -8.03 24.01 9.68
N ILE A 254 -7.94 22.72 9.38
CA ILE A 254 -8.39 22.14 8.10
C ILE A 254 -9.87 22.42 7.89
N LYS A 255 -10.70 22.24 8.93
CA LYS A 255 -12.11 22.59 8.90
C LYS A 255 -12.35 24.06 8.54
N LYS A 256 -11.54 24.98 9.06
CA LYS A 256 -11.66 26.42 8.78
C LYS A 256 -11.30 26.76 7.34
N ILE A 257 -10.21 26.20 6.81
CA ILE A 257 -9.82 26.34 5.40
C ILE A 257 -10.94 25.78 4.50
N ARG A 258 -11.41 24.58 4.81
CA ARG A 258 -12.51 23.93 4.09
C ARG A 258 -13.80 24.74 4.14
N ASP A 259 -14.18 25.30 5.30
CA ASP A 259 -15.36 26.17 5.45
C ASP A 259 -15.21 27.48 4.64
N ALA A 260 -13.98 27.91 4.32
CA ALA A 260 -13.75 29.07 3.46
C ALA A 260 -13.99 28.72 1.98
N TYR A 261 -13.49 27.57 1.52
CA TYR A 261 -13.73 27.08 0.16
C TYR A 261 -15.19 26.65 -0.08
N GLU A 262 -15.83 25.95 0.86
CA GLU A 262 -17.26 25.56 0.73
C GLU A 262 -18.21 26.77 0.63
N HIS A 263 -17.76 27.97 1.02
CA HIS A 263 -18.54 29.21 1.03
C HIS A 263 -17.81 30.35 0.32
N ILE A 264 -17.15 30.03 -0.80
CA ILE A 264 -16.31 30.97 -1.54
C ILE A 264 -17.09 32.19 -2.05
N GLU A 265 -18.39 32.04 -2.30
CA GLU A 265 -19.31 33.10 -2.69
C GLU A 265 -19.45 34.19 -1.61
N ASP A 266 -19.53 33.78 -0.35
CA ASP A 266 -19.58 34.69 0.80
C ASP A 266 -18.21 35.37 0.97
N ARG A 267 -17.12 34.59 0.83
CA ARG A 267 -15.75 35.10 0.95
C ARG A 267 -15.44 36.15 -0.10
N ALA A 268 -15.92 35.97 -1.33
CA ALA A 268 -15.76 36.92 -2.43
C ALA A 268 -16.36 38.31 -2.11
N LEU A 269 -17.35 38.37 -1.22
CA LEU A 269 -17.98 39.60 -0.76
C LEU A 269 -17.34 40.16 0.53
N GLY A 270 -16.26 39.55 1.02
CA GLY A 270 -15.67 39.89 2.32
C GLY A 270 -16.52 39.43 3.51
N LEU A 271 -17.34 38.39 3.34
CA LEU A 271 -18.29 37.93 4.34
C LEU A 271 -18.00 36.51 4.85
N VAL A 272 -18.42 36.25 6.09
CA VAL A 272 -18.57 34.93 6.70
C VAL A 272 -19.97 34.80 7.26
N ARG A 273 -20.80 33.96 6.63
CA ARG A 273 -22.22 33.76 7.01
C ARG A 273 -22.98 35.08 6.97
N GLY A 274 -22.78 35.84 5.89
CA GLY A 274 -23.41 37.15 5.66
C GLY A 274 -22.92 38.30 6.55
N LYS A 275 -21.83 38.14 7.32
CA LYS A 275 -21.25 39.20 8.15
C LYS A 275 -19.84 39.56 7.72
N PRO A 276 -19.44 40.84 7.75
CA PRO A 276 -18.05 41.24 7.47
C PRO A 276 -17.06 40.50 8.36
N ASP A 277 -15.98 40.01 7.75
CA ASP A 277 -14.92 39.30 8.45
C ASP A 277 -13.55 39.71 7.88
N PRO A 278 -12.56 40.03 8.73
CA PRO A 278 -11.26 40.53 8.28
C PRO A 278 -10.45 39.48 7.50
N ASP A 279 -10.69 38.19 7.73
CA ASP A 279 -9.97 37.10 7.08
C ASP A 279 -10.71 36.61 5.82
N ALA A 280 -11.92 37.09 5.53
CA ALA A 280 -12.76 36.58 4.45
C ALA A 280 -12.04 36.52 3.09
N LEU A 281 -11.31 37.56 2.73
CA LEU A 281 -10.62 37.65 1.45
C LEU A 281 -9.29 36.89 1.42
N SER A 282 -8.78 36.41 2.55
CA SER A 282 -7.47 35.76 2.59
C SER A 282 -7.45 34.42 1.82
N VAL A 283 -8.61 33.78 1.61
CA VAL A 283 -8.73 32.53 0.86
C VAL A 283 -8.34 32.69 -0.62
N PHE A 284 -8.38 33.92 -1.14
CA PHE A 284 -7.95 34.26 -2.51
C PHE A 284 -6.45 34.57 -2.62
N ASP A 285 -5.72 34.64 -1.50
CA ASP A 285 -4.27 34.76 -1.54
C ASP A 285 -3.64 33.38 -1.79
N HIS A 286 -3.49 33.05 -3.07
CA HIS A 286 -2.89 31.79 -3.51
C HIS A 286 -1.36 31.85 -3.60
N LYS A 287 -0.73 33.01 -3.32
CA LYS A 287 0.72 33.15 -3.46
C LYS A 287 1.49 32.18 -2.55
N PRO A 288 1.17 32.02 -1.25
CA PRO A 288 1.85 31.04 -0.39
C PRO A 288 1.73 29.61 -0.91
N PHE A 289 0.64 29.30 -1.59
CA PHE A 289 0.39 27.98 -2.16
C PHE A 289 1.28 27.71 -3.37
N PHE A 290 1.36 28.65 -4.33
CA PHE A 290 2.25 28.47 -5.49
C PHE A 290 3.75 28.61 -5.14
N ASP A 291 4.09 29.40 -4.12
CA ASP A 291 5.49 29.60 -3.71
C ASP A 291 6.01 28.49 -2.79
N LYS A 292 5.15 27.94 -1.91
CA LYS A 292 5.57 27.04 -0.81
C LYS A 292 4.70 25.79 -0.64
N GLY A 293 3.63 25.63 -1.42
CA GLY A 293 2.65 24.55 -1.21
C GLY A 293 1.76 24.74 0.01
N ILE A 294 1.64 25.97 0.55
CA ILE A 294 0.86 26.25 1.76
C ILE A 294 -0.51 26.83 1.39
N VAL A 295 -1.57 26.13 1.79
CA VAL A 295 -2.95 26.62 1.70
C VAL A 295 -3.33 27.30 3.00
N SER A 296 -3.90 28.51 2.94
CA SER A 296 -4.21 29.30 4.13
C SER A 296 -5.59 29.95 4.14
N TYR A 297 -6.10 30.20 5.34
CA TYR A 297 -7.27 31.03 5.61
C TYR A 297 -7.14 31.70 6.98
N GLY A 298 -7.03 33.03 7.01
CA GLY A 298 -6.60 33.81 8.18
C GLY A 298 -5.27 33.27 8.71
N LYS A 299 -5.26 32.87 9.98
CA LYS A 299 -4.11 32.25 10.65
C LYS A 299 -3.99 30.73 10.46
N HIS A 300 -4.90 30.11 9.73
CA HIS A 300 -4.92 28.67 9.53
C HIS A 300 -4.14 28.32 8.29
N GLU A 301 -3.20 27.39 8.40
CA GLU A 301 -2.32 26.96 7.31
C GLU A 301 -2.29 25.44 7.22
N LEU A 302 -2.10 24.91 6.02
CA LEU A 302 -1.82 23.51 5.75
C LEU A 302 -0.75 23.41 4.66
N ASP A 303 0.37 22.74 4.97
CA ASP A 303 1.37 22.37 3.97
C ASP A 303 0.87 21.13 3.20
N ILE A 304 0.61 21.30 1.91
CA ILE A 304 0.08 20.25 1.03
C ILE A 304 1.12 19.17 0.73
N ASN A 305 2.39 19.55 0.64
CA ASN A 305 3.46 18.65 0.19
C ASN A 305 4.00 17.76 1.33
N ASN A 306 3.85 18.20 2.59
CA ASN A 306 4.39 17.46 3.73
C ASN A 306 3.30 17.12 4.75
N GLU A 307 2.66 18.15 5.31
CA GLU A 307 1.73 17.98 6.43
C GLU A 307 0.48 17.22 6.01
N ALA A 308 -0.08 17.51 4.84
CA ALA A 308 -1.28 16.84 4.36
C ALA A 308 -1.06 15.33 4.14
N ILE A 309 0.09 14.95 3.56
CA ILE A 309 0.49 13.56 3.34
C ILE A 309 0.63 12.84 4.68
N GLN A 310 1.35 13.44 5.64
CA GLN A 310 1.52 12.83 6.96
C GLN A 310 0.18 12.63 7.69
N LEU A 311 -0.74 13.58 7.59
CA LEU A 311 -2.08 13.45 8.19
C LEU A 311 -2.89 12.30 7.58
N LEU A 312 -2.76 12.09 6.26
CA LEU A 312 -3.37 10.95 5.57
C LEU A 312 -2.73 9.63 6.01
N ILE A 313 -1.40 9.56 6.11
CA ILE A 313 -0.66 8.37 6.58
C ILE A 313 -1.01 8.03 8.04
N ASP A 314 -1.03 9.02 8.94
CA ASP A 314 -1.40 8.81 10.35
C ASP A 314 -2.82 8.26 10.46
N THR A 315 -3.75 8.83 9.69
CA THR A 315 -5.14 8.37 9.66
C THR A 315 -5.26 6.98 9.07
N ARG A 316 -4.48 6.67 8.03
CA ARG A 316 -4.42 5.34 7.41
C ARG A 316 -3.98 4.29 8.41
N ASN A 317 -2.91 4.56 9.15
CA ASN A 317 -2.39 3.65 10.19
C ASN A 317 -3.43 3.44 11.30
N TYR A 318 -4.11 4.50 11.73
CA TYR A 318 -5.24 4.39 12.66
C TYR A 318 -6.35 3.48 12.12
N LEU A 319 -6.77 3.63 10.86
CA LEU A 319 -7.81 2.75 10.28
C LEU A 319 -7.35 1.28 10.20
N LYS A 320 -6.07 1.04 9.94
CA LYS A 320 -5.46 -0.30 9.98
C LYS A 320 -5.51 -0.91 11.38
N GLU A 321 -5.14 -0.14 12.41
CA GLU A 321 -5.19 -0.57 13.80
C GLU A 321 -6.63 -0.85 14.26
N VAL A 322 -7.59 0.00 13.89
CA VAL A 322 -9.01 -0.24 14.17
C VAL A 322 -9.50 -1.52 13.49
N ALA A 323 -9.11 -1.78 12.23
CA ALA A 323 -9.45 -3.02 11.56
C ALA A 323 -8.91 -4.25 12.32
N SER A 324 -7.66 -4.19 12.76
CA SER A 324 -7.02 -5.22 13.57
C SER A 324 -7.76 -5.46 14.89
N GLU A 325 -8.11 -4.39 15.61
CA GLU A 325 -8.85 -4.47 16.88
C GLU A 325 -10.23 -5.14 16.70
N LEU A 326 -10.93 -4.82 15.60
CA LEU A 326 -12.28 -5.33 15.36
C LEU A 326 -12.34 -6.84 15.11
N VAL A 327 -11.27 -7.43 14.56
CA VAL A 327 -11.19 -8.86 14.22
C VAL A 327 -10.38 -9.69 15.23
N SER A 328 -9.67 -9.04 16.15
CA SER A 328 -8.91 -9.70 17.21
C SER A 328 -9.83 -10.11 18.38
N ASP A 329 -9.53 -11.26 18.99
CA ASP A 329 -10.09 -11.60 20.29
C ASP A 329 -9.43 -10.70 21.36
N LYS A 330 -10.24 -10.10 22.24
CA LYS A 330 -9.78 -9.19 23.30
C LYS A 330 -9.01 -9.92 24.39
#